data_AF-A0A965YGI4-F1
#
_entry.id   AF-A0A965YGI4-F1
#
_cell.length_a   1.000
_cell.length_b   1.000
_cell.length_c   1.000
_cell.angle_alpha   90.00
_cell.angle_beta   90.00
_cell.angle_gamma   90.00
#
_symmetry.space_group_name_H-M   'P 1'
#
loop_
_entity.id
_entity.type
_entity.pdbx_description
1 polymer ?
#
loop_
_entity_poly.entity_id
_entity_poly.type
_entity_poly.pdbx_seq_one_letter_code
_entity_poly.pdbx_strand_id
1 'polypeptide(L)' 'GGDSFGAGLIYALLNDFSSQDSIEFAVAASCLKHSIEGDFNLVSVDEVTKLAQGDASGRVQR' A
#
# COMPACT_ATOMS: atom_id res chain seq x y z
N GLY A 1 4.70 -1.41 -10.43
CA GLY A 1 3.85 -0.65 -9.49
C GLY A 1 4.23 0.82 -9.39
N GLY A 2 4.31 1.58 -10.50
CA GLY A 2 4.56 3.03 -10.43
C GLY A 2 3.29 3.82 -10.06
N ASP A 3 2.19 3.54 -10.75
CA ASP A 3 0.91 4.24 -10.53
C ASP A 3 0.31 3.92 -9.16
N SER A 4 0.47 2.69 -8.67
CA SER A 4 0.03 2.28 -7.32
C SER A 4 0.81 2.99 -6.22
N PHE A 5 2.11 3.24 -6.42
CA PHE A 5 2.92 4.04 -5.50
C PHE A 5 2.45 5.49 -5.48
N GLY A 6 2.26 6.09 -6.66
CA GLY A 6 1.76 7.46 -6.79
C GLY A 6 0.38 7.66 -6.16
N ALA A 7 -0.55 6.73 -6.42
CA ALA A 7 -1.88 6.74 -5.81
C ALA A 7 -1.83 6.58 -4.28
N GLY A 8 -0.98 5.67 -3.78
CA GLY A 8 -0.79 5.48 -2.34
C GLY A 8 -0.19 6.72 -1.65
N LEU A 9 0.76 7.39 -2.31
CA LEU A 9 1.37 8.61 -1.78
C LEU A 9 0.39 9.77 -1.73
N ILE A 10 -0.37 9.99 -2.81
CA ILE A 10 -1.42 11.02 -2.86
C ILE A 10 -2.46 10.76 -1.76
N TYR A 11 -2.88 9.51 -1.60
CA TYR A 11 -3.82 9.13 -0.55
C TYR A 11 -3.27 9.45 0.85
N ALA A 12 -2.04 9.05 1.17
CA ALA A 12 -1.46 9.29 2.48
C ALA A 12 -1.31 10.80 2.79
N LEU A 13 -0.89 11.58 1.80
CA LEU A 13 -0.79 13.04 1.94
C LEU A 13 -2.15 13.71 2.15
N LEU A 14 -3.20 13.21 1.48
CA LEU A 14 -4.57 13.71 1.68
C LEU A 14 -5.18 13.32 3.03
N ASN A 15 -4.62 12.32 3.72
CA ASN A 15 -5.06 11.87 5.03
C ASN A 15 -4.14 12.35 6.17
N ASP A 16 -3.29 13.36 5.92
CA ASP A 16 -2.38 13.96 6.90
C ASP A 16 -1.43 12.96 7.57
N PHE A 17 -1.01 11.92 6.84
CA PHE A 17 -0.01 10.98 7.33
C PHE A 17 1.33 11.69 7.54
N SER A 18 2.14 11.20 8.49
CA SER A 18 3.51 11.71 8.62
C SER A 18 4.30 11.40 7.34
N SER A 19 5.39 12.12 7.09
CA SER A 19 6.19 11.90 5.88
C SER A 19 6.74 10.47 5.80
N GLN A 20 7.04 9.86 6.95
CA GLN A 20 7.51 8.48 7.01
C GLN A 20 6.36 7.50 6.70
N ASP A 21 5.22 7.65 7.36
CA ASP A 21 4.04 6.78 7.15
C ASP A 21 3.53 6.88 5.72
N SER A 22 3.63 8.06 5.10
CA SER A 22 3.23 8.28 3.71
C SER A 22 4.06 7.46 2.73
N ILE A 23 5.37 7.38 2.96
CA ILE A 23 6.28 6.57 2.13
C ILE A 23 6.04 5.08 2.39
N GLU A 24 5.87 4.67 3.64
CA GLU A 24 5.59 3.27 3.99
C GLU A 24 4.27 2.78 3.40
N PHE A 25 3.23 3.60 3.45
CA PHE A 25 1.93 3.33 2.83
C PHE A 25 2.04 3.23 1.30
N ALA A 26 2.76 4.16 0.66
CA ALA A 26 2.96 4.14 -0.79
C ALA A 26 3.78 2.93 -1.26
N VAL A 27 4.80 2.53 -0.51
CA VAL A 27 5.60 1.32 -0.76
C VAL A 27 4.75 0.07 -0.59
N ALA A 28 3.95 -0.02 0.49
CA ALA A 28 3.02 -1.12 0.72
C ALA A 28 1.99 -1.26 -0.41
N ALA A 29 1.40 -0.15 -0.87
CA ALA A 29 0.47 -0.13 -1.99
C ALA A 29 1.14 -0.59 -3.31
N SER A 30 2.41 -0.24 -3.51
CA SER A 30 3.19 -0.69 -4.67
C SER A 30 3.49 -2.19 -4.63
N CYS A 31 3.80 -2.74 -3.45
CA CYS A 31 4.05 -4.16 -3.25
C CYS A 31 2.78 -5.01 -3.51
N LEU A 32 1.61 -4.56 -3.05
CA LEU A 32 0.35 -5.29 -3.22
C LEU A 32 -0.10 -5.41 -4.68
N LYS A 33 0.30 -4.48 -5.56
CA LYS A 33 0.00 -4.56 -7.01
C LYS A 33 0.63 -5.77 -7.70
N HIS A 34 1.68 -6.39 -7.13
CA HIS A 34 2.26 -7.64 -7.65
C HIS A 34 1.62 -8.91 -7.07
N SER A 35 0.73 -8.79 -6.08
CA SER A 35 0.12 -9.93 -5.37
C SER A 35 -1.37 -10.12 -5.65
N ILE A 36 -1.98 -9.26 -6.47
CA ILE A 36 -3.40 -9.35 -6.85
C ILE A 36 -3.50 -9.83 -8.30
N GLU A 37 -4.08 -11.01 -8.51
CA GLU A 37 -4.46 -11.51 -9.83
C GLU A 37 -5.69 -10.72 -10.33
N GLY A 38 -5.44 -9.78 -11.24
CA GLY A 38 -6.47 -8.92 -11.81
C GLY A 38 -5.98 -7.48 -11.99
N ASP A 39 -6.50 -6.80 -13.01
CA ASP A 39 -6.07 -5.43 -13.34
C ASP A 39 -6.70 -4.35 -12.42
N PHE A 40 -7.69 -4.75 -11.60
CA PHE A 40 -8.37 -3.85 -10.68
C PHE A 40 -7.67 -3.78 -9.33
N ASN A 41 -7.32 -2.55 -8.95
CA ASN A 41 -6.68 -2.20 -7.69
C ASN A 41 -7.70 -2.25 -6.53
N LEU A 42 -8.25 -3.43 -6.23
CA LEU A 42 -9.20 -3.70 -5.15
C LEU A 42 -8.48 -3.83 -3.79
N VAL A 43 -7.47 -3.00 -3.56
CA VAL A 43 -6.74 -2.99 -2.28
C VAL A 43 -7.47 -2.01 -1.36
N SER A 44 -7.98 -2.52 -0.25
CA SER A 44 -8.57 -1.64 0.76
C SER A 44 -7.49 -0.86 1.50
N VAL A 45 -7.83 0.34 1.98
CA VAL A 45 -6.95 1.15 2.82
C VAL A 45 -6.48 0.35 4.04
N ASP A 46 -7.35 -0.48 4.60
CA ASP A 46 -7.06 -1.37 5.72
C ASP A 46 -5.95 -2.38 5.40
N GLU A 47 -5.94 -2.97 4.21
CA GLU A 47 -4.89 -3.91 3.79
C GLU A 47 -3.54 -3.22 3.59
N VAL A 48 -3.54 -2.04 2.96
CA VAL A 48 -2.30 -1.26 2.78
C VAL A 48 -1.76 -0.79 4.12
N THR A 49 -2.63 -0.34 5.02
CA THR A 49 -2.26 0.11 6.38
C THR A 49 -1.69 -1.05 7.20
N LYS A 50 -2.31 -2.24 7.14
CA LYS A 50 -1.79 -3.45 7.82
C LYS A 50 -0.43 -3.86 7.29
N LEU A 51 -0.22 -3.83 5.98
CA LEU A 51 1.08 -4.15 5.38
C LEU A 51 2.14 -3.12 5.76
N ALA A 52 1.81 -1.83 5.73
CA ALA A 52 2.70 -0.74 6.10
C ALA A 52 3.12 -0.80 7.59
N GLN A 53 2.20 -1.15 8.49
CA GLN A 53 2.43 -1.22 9.94
C GLN A 53 3.24 -2.44 10.43
N GLY A 54 3.79 -3.26 9.52
CA GLY A 54 4.75 -4.28 9.91
C GLY A 54 4.31 -5.73 9.67
N ASP A 55 3.31 -5.99 8.81
CA ASP A 55 3.26 -7.29 8.13
C ASP A 55 4.28 -7.36 6.97
N ALA A 56 5.43 -6.72 7.16
CA ALA A 56 6.65 -6.87 6.37
C ALA A 56 7.23 -8.29 6.41
N SER A 57 6.49 -9.26 6.98
CA SER A 57 6.79 -10.69 6.86
C SER A 57 6.57 -11.22 5.44
N GLY A 58 5.87 -10.46 4.57
CA GLY A 58 5.63 -10.87 3.18
C GLY A 58 4.86 -12.20 3.06
N ARG A 59 4.26 -12.68 4.16
CA ARG A 59 3.50 -13.91 4.18
C ARG A 59 2.06 -13.59 3.82
N VAL A 60 1.79 -13.73 2.53
CA VAL A 60 0.44 -13.99 2.04
C VAL A 60 -0.08 -15.22 2.80
N GLN A 61 -0.91 -15.03 3.83
CA GLN A 61 -1.73 -16.11 4.36
C GLN A 61 -2.87 -16.34 3.36
N ARG A 62 -2.82 -17.50 2.72
CA ARG A 62 -3.86 -18.02 1.82
C ARG A 62 -5.00 -18.65 2.61
#